data_AF-A0A1Z9DWP8-F1
#
_entry.id   AF-A0A1Z9DWP8-F1
#
_cell.length_a   1.000
_cell.length_b   1.000
_cell.length_c   1.000
_cell.angle_alpha   90.00
_cell.angle_beta   90.00
_cell.angle_gamma   90.00
#
_symmetry.space_group_name_H-M   'P 1'
#
loop_
_entity.id
_entity.type
_entity.pdbx_description
1 polymer ?
#
loop_
_entity_poly.entity_id
_entity_poly.type
_entity_poly.pdbx_seq_one_letter_code
_entity_poly.pdbx_strand_id
1 'polypeptide(L)'
;MPKPIPIDSVTPDDLCSRGEFKAQRDKLESLLREASKAALSQADVPAAERRRAETTLERDVEQRLQRLILRAKGIVSEEMLVRHQREIPVDEIPDYAVTHLLVELGEQELRS
;
A
#
# COMPACT_ATOMS: atom_id res chain seq x y z
N MET A 1 -5.33 -17.53 -15.79
CA MET A 1 -4.37 -16.45 -16.11
C MET A 1 -5.00 -15.14 -15.68
N PRO A 2 -4.41 -14.39 -14.74
CA PRO A 2 -4.96 -13.10 -14.35
C PRO A 2 -4.81 -12.11 -15.52
N LYS A 3 -5.88 -11.38 -15.77
CA LYS A 3 -6.02 -10.43 -16.88
C LYS A 3 -5.07 -9.24 -16.62
N PRO A 4 -4.29 -8.76 -17.60
CA PRO A 4 -3.49 -7.56 -17.43
C PRO A 4 -4.45 -6.38 -17.21
N ILE A 5 -4.23 -5.63 -16.13
CA ILE A 5 -4.99 -4.41 -15.83
C ILE A 5 -4.55 -3.37 -16.87
N PRO A 6 -5.46 -2.83 -17.70
CA PRO A 6 -5.10 -1.79 -18.66
C PRO A 6 -4.92 -0.47 -17.89
N ILE A 7 -3.67 -0.12 -17.59
CA ILE A 7 -3.28 1.20 -17.07
C ILE A 7 -3.00 2.12 -18.27
N ASP A 8 -3.99 2.31 -19.14
CA ASP A 8 -3.92 3.25 -20.27
C ASP A 8 -4.42 4.66 -19.89
N SER A 9 -4.50 4.95 -18.59
CA SER A 9 -4.77 6.28 -18.05
C SER A 9 -3.56 6.87 -17.31
N VAL A 10 -2.34 6.50 -17.71
CA VAL A 10 -1.14 7.28 -17.33
C VAL A 10 -1.10 8.52 -18.23
N THR A 11 -2.04 9.44 -18.01
CA THR A 11 -1.87 10.82 -18.47
C THR A 11 -0.66 11.41 -17.75
N PRO A 12 0.37 11.85 -18.49
CA PRO A 12 1.53 12.50 -17.91
C PRO A 12 1.20 13.98 -17.69
N ASP A 13 0.59 14.36 -16.56
CA ASP A 13 0.50 15.79 -16.17
C ASP A 13 0.14 16.05 -14.69
N ASP A 14 -0.50 15.12 -13.96
CA ASP A 14 -0.59 15.21 -12.50
C ASP A 14 0.53 14.39 -11.86
N LEU A 15 1.70 14.99 -11.73
CA LEU A 15 2.73 14.51 -10.81
C LEU A 15 2.08 14.47 -9.42
N CYS A 16 1.59 13.30 -8.99
CA CYS A 16 1.05 13.12 -7.65
C CYS A 16 2.03 13.74 -6.65
N SER A 17 1.53 14.73 -5.93
CA SER A 17 2.34 15.51 -5.01
C SER A 17 2.74 14.63 -3.82
N ARG A 18 3.84 15.01 -3.16
CA ARG A 18 4.22 14.40 -1.86
C ARG A 18 3.08 14.50 -0.84
N GLY A 19 2.24 15.53 -0.94
CA GLY A 19 1.08 15.74 -0.09
C GLY A 19 -0.03 14.72 -0.34
N GLU A 20 -0.36 14.46 -1.61
CA GLU A 20 -1.36 13.45 -1.99
C GLU A 20 -0.92 12.04 -1.62
N PHE A 21 0.36 11.72 -1.85
CA PHE A 21 0.92 10.45 -1.39
C PHE A 21 0.72 10.28 0.12
N LYS A 22 1.10 11.30 0.90
CA LYS A 22 0.95 11.26 2.36
C LYS A 22 -0.52 11.11 2.76
N ALA A 23 -1.42 11.87 2.16
CA ALA A 23 -2.85 11.79 2.45
C ALA A 23 -3.40 10.39 2.15
N GLN A 24 -3.02 9.79 1.02
CA GLN A 24 -3.44 8.45 0.65
C GLN A 24 -2.84 7.39 1.57
N ARG A 25 -1.58 7.53 1.94
CA ARG A 25 -0.90 6.66 2.92
C ARG A 25 -1.60 6.70 4.27
N ASP A 26 -1.86 7.90 4.79
CA ASP A 26 -2.50 8.12 6.09
C ASP A 26 -3.94 7.56 6.10
N LYS A 27 -4.67 7.74 4.99
CA LYS A 27 -6.00 7.14 4.80
C LYS A 27 -5.95 5.62 4.84
N LEU A 28 -5.01 5.02 4.11
CA LEU A 28 -4.85 3.56 4.07
C LEU A 28 -4.42 2.99 5.44
N GLU A 29 -3.53 3.69 6.15
CA GLU A 29 -3.13 3.35 7.51
C GLU A 29 -4.35 3.31 8.45
N SER A 30 -5.22 4.33 8.39
CA SER A 30 -6.45 4.36 9.19
C SER A 30 -7.36 3.18 8.90
N LEU A 31 -7.58 2.86 7.62
CA LEU A 31 -8.43 1.75 7.20
C LEU A 31 -7.86 0.39 7.65
N LEU A 32 -6.55 0.17 7.49
CA LEU A 32 -5.89 -1.06 7.95
C LEU A 32 -5.96 -1.20 9.47
N ARG A 33 -5.79 -0.10 10.21
CA ARG A 33 -5.92 -0.07 11.67
C ARG A 33 -7.34 -0.39 12.11
N GLU A 34 -8.36 0.17 11.45
CA GLU A 34 -9.77 -0.11 11.73
C GLU A 34 -10.12 -1.57 11.45
N ALA A 35 -9.72 -2.10 10.29
CA ALA A 35 -9.91 -3.51 9.94
C ALA A 35 -9.23 -4.45 10.96
N SER A 36 -8.00 -4.14 11.35
CA SER A 36 -7.24 -4.92 12.34
C SER A 36 -7.88 -4.89 13.73
N LYS A 37 -8.39 -3.74 14.18
CA LYS A 37 -9.13 -3.61 15.44
C LYS A 37 -10.46 -4.36 15.41
N ALA A 38 -11.17 -4.33 14.29
CA ALA A 38 -12.39 -5.10 14.10
C ALA A 38 -12.10 -6.61 14.21
N ALA A 39 -11.04 -7.08 13.54
CA ALA A 39 -10.60 -8.48 13.63
C ALA A 39 -10.21 -8.90 15.06
N LEU A 40 -9.44 -8.07 15.78
CA LEU A 40 -9.12 -8.34 17.20
C LEU A 40 -10.35 -8.35 18.10
N SER A 41 -11.36 -7.52 17.81
CA SER A 41 -12.58 -7.46 18.62
C SER A 41 -13.46 -8.69 18.41
N GLN A 42 -13.38 -9.31 17.23
CA GLN A 42 -14.06 -10.57 16.94
C GLN A 42 -13.29 -11.79 17.47
N ALA A 43 -11.97 -11.66 17.63
CA ALA A 43 -11.15 -12.70 18.25
C ALA A 43 -11.38 -12.73 19.77
N ASP A 44 -11.53 -13.94 20.33
CA ASP A 44 -11.69 -14.15 21.78
C ASP A 44 -10.33 -14.01 22.49
N VAL A 45 -9.77 -12.79 22.46
CA VAL A 45 -8.46 -12.48 23.05
C VAL A 45 -8.63 -12.16 24.54
N PRO A 46 -7.93 -12.88 25.44
CA PRO A 46 -7.98 -12.60 26.87
C PRO A 46 -7.60 -11.14 27.18
N ALA A 47 -8.27 -10.52 28.16
CA ALA A 47 -8.03 -9.12 28.54
C ALA A 47 -6.56 -8.85 28.92
N ALA A 48 -5.86 -9.85 29.46
CA ALA A 48 -4.44 -9.76 29.80
C ALA A 48 -3.52 -9.66 28.57
N GLU A 49 -3.94 -10.20 27.42
CA GLU A 49 -3.16 -10.21 26.18
C GLU A 49 -3.55 -9.08 25.23
N ARG A 50 -4.69 -8.42 25.48
CA ARG A 50 -5.25 -7.38 24.61
C ARG A 50 -4.28 -6.22 24.33
N ARG A 51 -3.58 -5.70 25.34
CA ARG A 51 -2.58 -4.63 25.15
C ARG A 51 -1.39 -5.06 24.29
N ARG A 52 -0.97 -6.33 24.42
CA ARG A 52 0.11 -6.90 23.61
C ARG A 52 -0.36 -7.12 22.17
N ALA A 53 -1.58 -7.58 21.99
CA ALA A 53 -2.22 -7.74 20.70
C ALA A 53 -2.35 -6.39 19.97
N GLU A 54 -2.82 -5.34 20.65
CA GLU A 54 -2.90 -3.98 20.10
C GLU A 54 -1.54 -3.44 19.64
N THR A 55 -0.49 -3.61 20.46
CA THR A 55 0.88 -3.17 20.07
C THR A 55 1.41 -3.95 18.86
N THR A 56 1.04 -5.23 18.76
CA THR A 56 1.44 -6.08 17.63
C THR A 56 0.71 -5.68 16.36
N LEU A 57 -0.56 -5.29 16.45
CA LEU A 57 -1.31 -4.76 15.31
C LEU A 57 -0.69 -3.50 14.73
N GLU A 58 -0.31 -2.53 15.57
CA GLU A 58 0.27 -1.28 15.06
C GLU A 58 1.56 -1.54 14.25
N ARG A 59 2.35 -2.53 14.68
CA ARG A 59 3.52 -2.99 13.91
C ARG A 59 3.13 -3.71 12.62
N ASP A 60 2.09 -4.53 12.66
CA ASP A 60 1.61 -5.24 11.47
C ASP A 60 1.04 -4.26 10.43
N VAL A 61 0.30 -3.24 10.85
CA VAL A 61 -0.22 -2.18 9.96
C VAL A 61 0.92 -1.45 9.25
N GLU A 62 1.94 -1.01 9.99
CA GLU A 62 3.10 -0.35 9.40
C GLU A 62 3.82 -1.27 8.41
N GLN A 63 4.02 -2.55 8.75
CA GLN A 63 4.66 -3.52 7.87
C GLN A 63 3.84 -3.79 6.60
N ARG A 64 2.51 -3.91 6.72
CA ARG A 64 1.61 -4.05 5.56
C ARG A 64 1.72 -2.86 4.64
N LEU A 65 1.66 -1.64 5.19
CA LEU A 65 1.79 -0.41 4.42
C LEU A 65 3.13 -0.34 3.67
N GLN A 66 4.25 -0.67 4.33
CA GLN A 66 5.56 -0.72 3.71
C GLN A 66 5.63 -1.77 2.58
N ARG A 67 5.05 -2.96 2.79
CA ARG A 67 4.96 -4.01 1.75
C ARG A 67 4.16 -3.52 0.55
N LEU A 68 3.05 -2.81 0.75
CA LEU A 68 2.23 -2.27 -0.33
C LEU A 68 2.99 -1.21 -1.12
N ILE A 69 3.68 -0.29 -0.45
CA ILE A 69 4.51 0.73 -1.10
C ILE A 69 5.64 0.08 -1.92
N LEU A 70 6.37 -0.88 -1.34
CA LEU A 70 7.43 -1.60 -2.06
C LEU A 70 6.90 -2.36 -3.27
N ARG A 71 5.74 -3.02 -3.14
CA ARG A 71 5.08 -3.70 -4.26
C ARG A 71 4.69 -2.72 -5.36
N ALA A 72 4.13 -1.56 -5.00
CA ALA A 72 3.76 -0.52 -5.93
C ALA A 72 4.98 0.01 -6.70
N LYS A 73 6.10 0.23 -6.00
CA LYS A 73 7.38 0.62 -6.62
C LYS A 73 7.94 -0.48 -7.52
N GLY A 74 7.82 -1.74 -7.13
CA GLY A 74 8.19 -2.88 -7.97
C GLY A 74 7.42 -2.89 -9.31
N ILE A 75 6.12 -2.60 -9.28
CA ILE A 75 5.30 -2.48 -10.49
C ILE A 75 5.80 -1.35 -11.40
N VAL A 76 6.09 -0.17 -10.84
CA VAL A 76 6.65 0.95 -11.63
C VAL A 76 8.03 0.61 -12.18
N SER A 77 8.89 -0.05 -11.40
CA SER A 77 10.22 -0.51 -11.85
C SER A 77 10.11 -1.45 -13.04
N GLU A 78 9.23 -2.45 -12.96
CA GLU A 78 8.95 -3.40 -14.04
C GLU A 78 8.37 -2.70 -15.27
N GLU A 79 7.44 -1.76 -15.07
CA GLU A 79 6.88 -0.97 -16.16
C GLU A 79 7.95 -0.13 -16.88
N MET A 80 8.83 0.52 -16.13
CA MET A 80 9.94 1.30 -16.70
C MET A 80 10.89 0.42 -17.51
N LEU A 81 11.16 -0.80 -17.04
CA LEU A 81 11.98 -1.75 -17.76
C LEU A 81 11.29 -2.22 -19.05
N VAL A 82 10.01 -2.59 -19.00
CA VAL A 82 9.28 -3.18 -20.13
C VAL A 82 8.89 -2.15 -21.18
N ARG A 83 8.31 -1.02 -20.75
CA ARG A 83 7.77 0.01 -21.67
C ARG A 83 8.84 0.97 -22.16
N HIS A 84 9.82 1.29 -21.31
CA HIS A 84 10.80 2.35 -21.58
C HIS A 84 12.23 1.83 -21.75
N GLN A 85 12.46 0.51 -21.64
CA GLN A 85 13.80 -0.11 -21.68
C GLN A 85 14.77 0.56 -20.69
N ARG A 86 14.22 1.04 -19.57
CA ARG A 86 14.97 1.77 -18.55
C ARG A 86 14.85 1.04 -17.23
N GLU A 87 15.97 0.49 -16.78
CA GLU A 87 16.08 -0.05 -15.43
C GLU A 87 16.12 1.08 -14.41
N ILE A 88 15.17 1.07 -13.48
CA ILE A 88 15.15 1.98 -12.32
C ILE A 88 15.02 1.11 -11.07
N PRO A 89 16.01 1.12 -10.16
CA PRO A 89 15.92 0.41 -8.89
C PRO A 89 14.73 0.86 -8.06
N VAL A 90 14.10 -0.07 -7.33
CA VAL A 90 12.92 0.20 -6.50
C VAL A 90 13.19 1.29 -5.45
N ASP A 91 14.39 1.35 -4.90
CA ASP A 91 14.79 2.35 -3.91
C ASP A 91 14.97 3.76 -4.48
N GLU A 92 15.23 3.87 -5.78
CA GLU A 92 15.32 5.15 -6.50
C GLU A 92 13.94 5.71 -6.89
N ILE A 93 12.89 4.88 -6.88
CA ILE A 93 11.53 5.31 -7.22
C ILE A 93 10.95 6.15 -6.08
N PRO A 94 10.57 7.41 -6.33
CA PRO A 94 9.96 8.24 -5.30
C PRO A 94 8.60 7.70 -4.88
N ASP A 95 8.31 7.74 -3.57
CA ASP A 95 7.03 7.28 -3.01
C ASP A 95 5.81 7.91 -3.71
N TYR A 96 5.88 9.19 -4.03
CA TYR A 96 4.77 9.89 -4.65
C TYR A 96 4.45 9.39 -6.07
N ALA A 97 5.41 8.77 -6.77
CA ALA A 97 5.20 8.19 -8.09
C ALA A 97 4.25 6.98 -8.07
N VAL A 98 4.03 6.38 -6.90
CA VAL A 98 3.20 5.17 -6.75
C VAL A 98 1.85 5.45 -6.10
N THR A 99 1.44 6.73 -5.98
CA THR A 99 0.22 7.12 -5.28
C THR A 99 -1.03 6.43 -5.81
N HIS A 100 -1.19 6.34 -7.14
CA HIS A 100 -2.34 5.67 -7.77
C HIS A 100 -2.36 4.16 -7.48
N LEU A 101 -1.20 3.47 -7.59
CA LEU A 101 -1.08 2.05 -7.27
C LEU A 101 -1.35 1.78 -5.79
N LEU A 102 -0.98 2.71 -4.89
CA LEU A 102 -1.25 2.55 -3.46
C LEU A 102 -2.76 2.54 -3.15
N VAL A 103 -3.58 3.26 -3.94
CA VAL A 103 -5.04 3.18 -3.86
C VAL A 103 -5.51 1.78 -4.23
N GLU A 104 -5.13 1.30 -5.41
CA GLU A 104 -5.60 0.02 -5.95
C GLU A 104 -5.15 -1.17 -5.09
N LEU A 105 -3.87 -1.20 -4.71
CA LEU A 105 -3.31 -2.25 -3.88
C LEU A 105 -3.87 -2.20 -2.45
N GLY A 106 -4.13 -0.99 -1.93
CA GLY A 106 -4.76 -0.81 -0.63
C GLY A 106 -6.19 -1.37 -0.59
N GLU A 107 -6.99 -1.14 -1.64
CA GLU A 107 -8.33 -1.73 -1.75
C GLU A 107 -8.29 -3.26 -1.84
N GLN A 108 -7.30 -3.83 -2.54
CA GLN A 108 -7.11 -5.28 -2.61
C GLN A 108 -6.75 -5.87 -1.25
N GLU A 109 -5.82 -5.23 -0.53
CA GLU A 109 -5.39 -5.67 0.81
C GLU A 109 -6.56 -5.68 1.81
N LEU A 110 -7.43 -4.66 1.76
CA LEU A 110 -8.58 -4.55 2.65
C LEU A 110 -9.69 -5.58 2.35
N ARG A 111 -9.69 -6.20 1.16
CA ARG A 111 -10.64 -7.24 0.75
C ARG A 111 -10.13 -8.66 0.98
N SER A 112 -8.85 -8.82 1.35
CA SER A 112 -8.21 -10.11 1.63
C SER A 112 -8.45 -10.56 3.06
#